data_AF-A0A345YMM1-F1
#
_entry.id   AF-A0A345YMM1-F1
#
_cell.length_a   1.000
_cell.length_b   1.000
_cell.length_c   1.000
_cell.angle_alpha   90.00
_cell.angle_beta   90.00
_cell.angle_gamma   90.00
#
_symmetry.space_group_name_H-M   'P 1'
#
loop_
_entity.id
_entity.type
_entity.pdbx_description
1 polymer ?
#
loop_
_entity_poly.entity_id
_entity_poly.type
_entity_poly.pdbx_seq_one_letter_code
_entity_poly.pdbx_strand_id
1 'polypeptide(L)'
;MTAIMRRTVRASAATLGALAIVTGTAACGGLLGGNEDGDGGTTTEEESPSDAEEDADDDMAEQDAGTGDGAASEDEGSSDDEGMDEDASDGDSDDAASGEALSEDDLTAVGDRFYEFLEAAANADGEAACGLVSHPTTGEPLSGPELAGCIEGFESEAGEQPIDPSMMDAIDRSMIEGVDNGDGTAGIELLGEDGGVVFVQGEDGQWYIDGSQYL
;
A
#
# COMPACT_ATOMS: atom_id res chain seq x y z
N MET A 1 44.95 -1.10 15.78
CA MET A 1 44.75 -0.13 16.88
C MET A 1 44.34 1.20 16.28
N THR A 2 43.04 1.51 16.28
CA THR A 2 42.49 2.88 16.34
C THR A 2 41.00 2.73 16.59
N ALA A 3 40.62 2.72 17.87
CA ALA A 3 39.24 2.82 18.32
C ALA A 3 38.87 4.31 18.35
N ILE A 4 37.76 4.69 17.71
CA ILE A 4 37.13 5.99 17.89
C ILE A 4 35.81 5.75 18.61
N MET A 5 35.81 6.14 19.87
CA MET A 5 34.70 6.08 20.81
C MET A 5 33.89 7.39 20.78
N ARG A 6 32.56 7.25 20.96
CA ARG A 6 31.59 8.14 21.65
C ARG A 6 30.75 9.17 20.84
N ARG A 7 29.44 8.84 20.80
CA ARG A 7 28.34 9.50 21.54
C ARG A 7 27.59 10.64 20.85
N THR A 8 26.36 10.33 20.42
CA THR A 8 25.21 11.23 20.59
C THR A 8 23.93 10.42 20.78
N VAL A 9 23.62 10.11 22.04
CA VAL A 9 22.29 9.67 22.47
C VAL A 9 21.42 10.92 22.52
N ARG A 10 20.45 11.05 21.62
CA ARG A 10 19.32 11.97 21.79
C ARG A 10 18.16 11.17 22.34
N ALA A 11 18.06 11.15 23.67
CA ALA A 11 16.90 10.68 24.39
C ALA A 11 15.77 11.70 24.20
N SER A 12 14.76 11.34 23.41
CA SER A 12 13.51 12.10 23.28
C SER A 12 12.53 11.57 24.32
N ALA A 13 11.99 12.50 25.11
CA ALA A 13 11.24 12.24 26.32
C ALA A 13 9.86 11.59 26.04
N ALA A 14 9.55 10.55 26.82
CA ALA A 14 8.22 9.97 26.92
C ALA A 14 7.24 10.96 27.58
N THR A 15 6.23 11.42 26.83
CA THR A 15 5.06 12.10 27.38
C THR A 15 3.90 11.11 27.45
N LEU A 16 3.66 10.57 28.64
CA LEU A 16 2.47 9.79 28.98
C LEU A 16 1.22 10.68 28.92
N GLY A 17 0.49 10.63 27.81
CA GLY A 17 -0.82 11.24 27.65
C GLY A 17 -1.91 10.26 28.09
N ALA A 18 -2.49 10.47 29.27
CA ALA A 18 -3.65 9.72 29.74
C ALA A 18 -4.91 10.17 28.98
N LEU A 19 -5.40 9.36 28.05
CA LEU A 19 -6.72 9.54 27.44
C LEU A 19 -7.79 8.92 28.33
N ALA A 20 -8.72 9.75 28.79
CA ALA A 20 -9.89 9.35 29.54
C ALA A 20 -10.92 8.72 28.58
N ILE A 21 -11.22 7.43 28.77
CA ILE A 21 -12.35 6.79 28.10
C ILE A 21 -13.64 7.28 28.75
N VAL A 22 -14.35 8.17 28.07
CA VAL A 22 -15.76 8.47 28.33
C VAL A 22 -16.59 7.32 27.76
N THR A 23 -17.17 6.52 28.63
CA THR A 23 -18.21 5.54 28.29
C THR A 23 -19.51 6.29 27.95
N GLY A 24 -19.81 6.45 26.65
CA GLY A 24 -21.07 6.97 26.15
C GLY A 24 -22.01 5.85 25.72
N THR A 25 -22.90 5.42 26.61
CA THR A 25 -24.02 4.53 26.27
C THR A 25 -25.07 5.32 25.48
N ALA A 26 -25.00 5.29 24.15
CA ALA A 26 -26.11 5.72 23.31
C ALA A 26 -27.20 4.63 23.32
N ALA A 27 -28.08 4.73 24.29
CA ALA A 27 -29.40 4.12 24.24
C ALA A 27 -30.37 5.11 23.56
N CYS A 28 -30.65 4.91 22.28
CA CYS A 28 -31.77 5.47 21.51
C CYS A 28 -31.93 4.55 20.28
N GLY A 29 -33.04 3.89 19.97
CA GLY A 29 -34.37 3.80 20.53
C GLY A 29 -35.15 2.90 19.55
N GLY A 30 -35.08 1.59 19.74
CA GLY A 30 -35.85 0.63 18.94
C GLY A 30 -37.12 0.23 19.67
N LEU A 31 -38.21 0.98 19.48
CA LEU A 31 -39.54 0.60 19.96
C LEU A 31 -40.61 0.99 18.94
N LEU A 32 -41.29 -0.04 18.41
CA LEU A 32 -42.60 -0.07 17.75
C LEU A 32 -42.81 0.70 16.42
N GLY A 33 -42.90 -0.08 15.35
CA GLY A 33 -44.12 -0.29 14.56
C GLY A 33 -45.11 0.85 14.35
N GLY A 34 -45.45 1.07 13.08
CA GLY A 34 -46.81 1.42 12.66
C GLY A 34 -46.99 2.82 12.06
N ASN A 35 -47.22 2.81 10.73
CA ASN A 35 -48.34 3.48 10.06
C ASN A 35 -48.35 5.00 9.85
N GLU A 36 -48.52 5.35 8.57
CA GLU A 36 -49.45 6.34 8.00
C GLU A 36 -49.22 7.86 8.13
N ASP A 37 -49.27 8.47 6.93
CA ASP A 37 -49.73 9.82 6.57
C ASP A 37 -48.93 11.05 7.00
N GLY A 38 -48.28 11.66 6.00
CA GLY A 38 -48.76 12.94 5.46
C GLY A 38 -48.26 14.24 6.08
N ASP A 39 -48.05 15.19 5.17
CA ASP A 39 -48.01 16.64 5.35
C ASP A 39 -46.66 17.32 5.63
N GLY A 40 -46.43 18.41 4.89
CA GLY A 40 -45.64 19.53 5.39
C GLY A 40 -44.40 19.84 4.60
N GLY A 41 -44.54 20.63 3.53
CA GLY A 41 -43.44 21.04 2.66
C GLY A 41 -42.50 22.09 3.25
N THR A 42 -41.45 22.40 2.50
CA THR A 42 -41.12 23.77 2.07
C THR A 42 -39.89 23.73 1.17
N THR A 43 -40.06 24.35 0.00
CA THR A 43 -39.06 24.73 -0.98
C THR A 43 -37.99 25.64 -0.38
N THR A 44 -36.72 25.47 -0.75
CA THR A 44 -35.75 26.57 -0.90
C THR A 44 -34.71 26.13 -1.92
N GLU A 45 -34.86 26.68 -3.12
CA GLU A 45 -33.77 26.86 -4.08
C GLU A 45 -32.90 28.01 -3.58
N GLU A 46 -31.59 27.80 -3.49
CA GLU A 46 -30.61 28.87 -3.66
C GLU A 46 -29.59 28.40 -4.70
N GLU A 47 -29.78 28.90 -5.93
CA GLU A 47 -28.72 29.02 -6.91
C GLU A 47 -27.68 30.04 -6.40
N SER A 48 -26.40 29.73 -6.57
CA SER A 48 -25.39 30.77 -6.74
C SER A 48 -24.48 30.40 -7.91
N PRO A 49 -24.29 31.32 -8.87
CA PRO A 49 -23.49 31.11 -10.07
C PRO A 49 -22.01 31.37 -9.76
N SER A 50 -21.12 30.74 -10.53
CA SER A 50 -19.74 31.19 -10.66
C SER A 50 -19.35 31.10 -12.14
N ASP A 51 -19.28 32.27 -12.77
CA ASP A 51 -18.52 32.65 -13.97
C ASP A 51 -17.25 31.79 -14.17
N ALA A 52 -17.04 31.17 -15.33
CA ALA A 52 -16.65 31.74 -16.63
C ALA A 52 -15.13 32.04 -16.73
N GLU A 53 -14.48 31.21 -17.57
CA GLU A 53 -13.41 31.48 -18.56
C GLU A 53 -12.18 32.33 -18.17
N GLU A 54 -10.99 31.80 -18.43
CA GLU A 54 -9.82 32.50 -19.03
C GLU A 54 -8.73 31.43 -19.35
N ASP A 55 -8.45 31.18 -20.63
CA ASP A 55 -7.25 31.60 -21.38
C ASP A 55 -5.96 30.88 -20.90
N ALA A 56 -5.42 29.89 -21.62
CA ALA A 56 -4.64 29.99 -22.87
C ALA A 56 -3.15 30.33 -22.67
N ASP A 57 -2.34 29.47 -23.31
CA ASP A 57 -1.00 29.69 -23.88
C ASP A 57 0.30 29.44 -23.07
N ASP A 58 1.20 28.75 -23.82
CA ASP A 58 2.67 28.67 -23.75
C ASP A 58 3.30 28.02 -22.51
N ASP A 59 4.25 27.07 -22.58
CA ASP A 59 5.50 27.16 -23.34
C ASP A 59 6.16 25.74 -23.30
N MET A 60 6.20 25.00 -24.42
CA MET A 60 7.00 23.78 -24.55
C MET A 60 8.35 24.13 -25.18
N ALA A 61 9.34 24.35 -24.31
CA ALA A 61 10.73 24.49 -24.72
C ALA A 61 11.37 23.10 -24.90
N GLU A 62 11.70 22.79 -26.16
CA GLU A 62 12.57 21.71 -26.57
C GLU A 62 13.94 21.81 -25.88
N GLN A 63 14.38 20.72 -25.22
CA GLN A 63 15.79 20.53 -24.88
C GLN A 63 16.34 19.30 -25.58
N ASP A 64 17.02 19.64 -26.68
CA ASP A 64 18.14 18.95 -27.30
C ASP A 64 19.25 18.63 -26.28
N ALA A 65 19.62 17.36 -26.19
CA ALA A 65 20.94 16.94 -25.73
C ALA A 65 21.27 15.56 -26.32
N GLY A 66 22.01 15.58 -27.43
CA GLY A 66 22.63 14.40 -28.02
C GLY A 66 23.87 13.90 -27.25
N THR A 67 24.48 12.87 -27.86
CA THR A 67 25.73 12.14 -27.52
C THR A 67 25.38 10.72 -27.05
N GLY A 68 25.75 9.62 -27.71
CA GLY A 68 26.86 9.36 -28.62
C GLY A 68 27.82 8.35 -27.97
N ASP A 69 28.21 7.32 -28.74
CA ASP A 69 29.16 6.24 -28.40
C ASP A 69 28.67 5.22 -27.35
N GLY A 70 28.74 3.90 -27.54
CA GLY A 70 29.70 3.12 -28.30
C GLY A 70 30.14 1.94 -27.41
N ALA A 71 30.55 0.85 -28.05
CA ALA A 71 31.20 -0.34 -27.48
C ALA A 71 30.29 -1.44 -26.89
N ALA A 72 29.96 -2.38 -27.77
CA ALA A 72 29.90 -3.79 -27.45
C ALA A 72 31.18 -4.25 -26.72
N SER A 73 31.02 -5.12 -25.73
CA SER A 73 32.07 -6.02 -25.27
C SER A 73 31.40 -7.34 -24.90
N GLU A 74 31.62 -8.31 -25.77
CA GLU A 74 31.43 -9.73 -25.54
C GLU A 74 32.57 -10.17 -24.61
N ASP A 75 32.26 -10.71 -23.43
CA ASP A 75 33.25 -11.44 -22.63
C ASP A 75 32.63 -12.76 -22.17
N GLU A 76 33.07 -13.81 -22.84
CA GLU A 76 32.81 -15.20 -22.51
C GLU A 76 33.83 -15.62 -21.43
N GLY A 77 33.36 -15.86 -20.21
CA GLY A 77 34.21 -16.18 -19.06
C GLY A 77 33.66 -17.31 -18.20
N SER A 78 33.77 -18.53 -18.70
CA SER A 78 33.63 -19.80 -17.97
C SER A 78 34.48 -19.82 -16.68
N SER A 79 33.91 -20.23 -15.54
CA SER A 79 34.57 -21.03 -14.48
C SER A 79 33.55 -21.54 -13.46
N ASP A 80 33.37 -22.87 -13.43
CA ASP A 80 32.99 -23.66 -12.26
C ASP A 80 33.80 -23.22 -11.02
N ASP A 81 33.14 -23.07 -9.87
CA ASP A 81 33.76 -23.32 -8.56
C ASP A 81 32.69 -23.82 -7.57
N GLU A 82 32.88 -25.08 -7.14
CA GLU A 82 32.14 -25.73 -6.08
C GLU A 82 32.85 -25.50 -4.74
N GLY A 83 32.12 -25.03 -3.73
CA GLY A 83 32.58 -24.98 -2.33
C GLY A 83 31.67 -24.06 -1.51
N MET A 84 30.64 -24.58 -0.82
CA MET A 84 30.71 -25.14 0.53
C MET A 84 31.35 -24.16 1.52
N ASP A 85 30.51 -23.47 2.30
CA ASP A 85 30.72 -23.36 3.74
C ASP A 85 29.41 -22.92 4.42
N GLU A 86 29.05 -23.72 5.41
CA GLU A 86 27.99 -23.52 6.38
C GLU A 86 28.48 -22.45 7.36
N ASP A 87 27.77 -21.33 7.52
CA ASP A 87 27.95 -20.47 8.68
C ASP A 87 26.59 -20.21 9.32
N ALA A 88 26.36 -20.94 10.40
CA ALA A 88 25.31 -20.69 11.35
C ALA A 88 25.58 -19.35 12.04
N SER A 89 24.81 -18.31 11.73
CA SER A 89 24.83 -17.10 12.53
C SER A 89 23.85 -17.24 13.69
N ASP A 90 24.45 -17.36 14.88
CA ASP A 90 23.86 -17.32 16.21
C ASP A 90 22.74 -16.29 16.35
N GLY A 91 21.68 -16.72 17.04
CA GLY A 91 20.56 -15.89 17.45
C GLY A 91 20.95 -14.91 18.54
N ASP A 92 20.50 -13.66 18.35
CA ASP A 92 20.39 -12.65 19.40
C ASP A 92 19.11 -11.86 19.10
N SER A 93 17.98 -12.31 19.66
CA SER A 93 16.75 -11.52 19.75
C SER A 93 16.29 -11.54 21.21
N ASP A 94 17.02 -10.78 22.03
CA ASP A 94 16.63 -10.36 23.36
C ASP A 94 16.00 -8.96 23.25
N ASP A 95 14.68 -8.90 23.44
CA ASP A 95 13.98 -7.82 24.15
C ASP A 95 13.91 -6.41 23.49
N ALA A 96 12.81 -6.14 22.77
CA ALA A 96 11.78 -5.18 23.22
C ALA A 96 10.65 -5.01 22.19
N ALA A 97 9.40 -5.25 22.62
CA ALA A 97 8.20 -4.89 21.88
C ALA A 97 8.13 -3.37 21.59
N SER A 98 8.63 -2.99 20.43
CA SER A 98 8.40 -1.76 19.66
C SER A 98 8.67 -2.20 18.24
N GLY A 99 7.63 -2.18 17.38
CA GLY A 99 7.59 -2.79 16.04
C GLY A 99 8.97 -3.16 15.51
N GLU A 100 9.29 -4.45 15.59
CA GLU A 100 10.58 -4.96 15.12
C GLU A 100 10.71 -4.56 13.65
N ALA A 101 11.86 -4.01 13.28
CA ALA A 101 12.07 -3.57 11.90
C ALA A 101 11.86 -4.76 10.97
N LEU A 102 11.14 -4.55 9.87
CA LEU A 102 10.85 -5.61 8.92
C LEU A 102 12.16 -6.10 8.26
N SER A 103 12.21 -7.40 7.98
CA SER A 103 13.36 -8.00 7.31
C SER A 103 13.40 -7.64 5.82
N GLU A 104 14.57 -7.70 5.19
CA GLU A 104 14.69 -7.50 3.74
C GLU A 104 13.87 -8.52 2.94
N ASP A 105 13.72 -9.74 3.47
CA ASP A 105 12.85 -10.77 2.91
C ASP A 105 11.37 -10.38 2.96
N ASP A 106 10.91 -9.78 4.07
CA ASP A 106 9.54 -9.29 4.21
C ASP A 106 9.24 -8.17 3.21
N LEU A 107 10.14 -7.20 3.09
CA LEU A 107 9.99 -6.08 2.14
C LEU A 107 10.00 -6.57 0.69
N THR A 108 10.81 -7.60 0.39
CA THR A 108 10.79 -8.26 -0.92
C THR A 108 9.45 -8.96 -1.15
N ALA A 109 8.93 -9.70 -0.18
CA ALA A 109 7.63 -10.37 -0.28
C ALA A 109 6.48 -9.36 -0.46
N VAL A 110 6.53 -8.21 0.22
CA VAL A 110 5.54 -7.13 0.06
C VAL A 110 5.54 -6.59 -1.36
N GLY A 111 6.70 -6.30 -1.93
CA GLY A 111 6.78 -5.87 -3.32
C GLY A 111 6.30 -6.94 -4.31
N ASP A 112 6.54 -8.22 -4.02
CA ASP A 112 6.06 -9.33 -4.86
C ASP A 112 4.52 -9.36 -4.84
N ARG A 113 3.93 -9.22 -3.65
CA ARG A 113 2.47 -9.15 -3.50
C ARG A 113 1.84 -7.95 -4.19
N PHE A 114 2.50 -6.80 -4.15
CA PHE A 114 2.01 -5.64 -4.90
C PHE A 114 2.09 -5.85 -6.42
N TYR A 115 3.17 -6.47 -6.92
CA TYR A 115 3.28 -6.80 -8.34
C TYR A 115 2.19 -7.79 -8.78
N GLU A 116 1.91 -8.82 -7.97
CA GLU A 116 0.78 -9.75 -8.20
C GLU A 116 -0.57 -9.01 -8.26
N PHE A 117 -0.78 -8.03 -7.39
CA PHE A 117 -1.97 -7.19 -7.42
C PHE A 117 -2.07 -6.37 -8.71
N LEU A 118 -0.97 -5.77 -9.17
CA LEU A 118 -0.94 -5.03 -10.43
C LEU A 118 -1.22 -5.92 -11.64
N GLU A 119 -0.65 -7.14 -11.67
CA GLU A 119 -0.96 -8.14 -12.70
C GLU A 119 -2.44 -8.52 -12.69
N ALA A 120 -3.00 -8.83 -11.52
CA ALA A 120 -4.41 -9.11 -11.39
C ALA A 120 -5.26 -7.94 -11.89
N ALA A 121 -4.87 -6.72 -11.53
CA ALA A 121 -5.62 -5.53 -11.90
C ALA A 121 -5.59 -5.25 -13.41
N ALA A 122 -4.43 -5.37 -14.05
CA ALA A 122 -4.26 -5.21 -15.49
C ALA A 122 -5.01 -6.28 -16.31
N ASN A 123 -5.23 -7.46 -15.74
CA ASN A 123 -6.02 -8.54 -16.35
C ASN A 123 -7.52 -8.44 -16.02
N ALA A 124 -7.94 -7.40 -15.29
CA ALA A 124 -9.28 -7.27 -14.73
C ALA A 124 -9.72 -8.50 -13.91
N ASP A 125 -8.77 -9.16 -13.25
CA ASP A 125 -9.00 -10.33 -12.40
C ASP A 125 -9.29 -9.89 -10.96
N GLY A 126 -10.56 -9.55 -10.73
CA GLY A 126 -11.02 -9.12 -9.40
C GLY A 126 -10.88 -10.19 -8.34
N GLU A 127 -10.97 -11.49 -8.68
CA GLU A 127 -10.83 -12.57 -7.69
C GLU A 127 -9.39 -12.66 -7.20
N ALA A 128 -8.41 -12.58 -8.11
CA ALA A 128 -7.00 -12.52 -7.74
C ALA A 128 -6.65 -11.23 -6.98
N ALA A 129 -7.10 -10.06 -7.44
CA ALA A 129 -6.80 -8.79 -6.81
C ALA A 129 -7.41 -8.68 -5.40
N CYS A 130 -8.71 -8.99 -5.25
CA CYS A 130 -9.39 -8.94 -3.96
C CYS A 130 -8.96 -10.05 -3.01
N GLY A 131 -8.44 -11.17 -3.51
CA GLY A 131 -7.84 -12.22 -2.68
C GLY A 131 -6.58 -11.79 -1.94
N LEU A 132 -5.93 -10.71 -2.39
CA LEU A 132 -4.75 -10.11 -1.76
C LEU A 132 -5.10 -9.07 -0.69
N VAL A 133 -6.39 -8.76 -0.50
CA VAL A 133 -6.86 -7.77 0.47
C VAL A 133 -7.25 -8.47 1.77
N SER A 134 -6.82 -7.91 2.90
CA SER A 134 -7.19 -8.36 4.24
C SER A 134 -8.51 -7.76 4.71
N HIS A 135 -9.26 -8.52 5.50
CA HIS A 135 -10.48 -8.06 6.13
C HIS A 135 -10.15 -7.19 7.36
N PRO A 136 -10.69 -5.96 7.47
CA PRO A 136 -10.24 -4.98 8.47
C PRO A 136 -10.54 -5.37 9.92
N THR A 137 -11.49 -6.30 10.14
CA THR A 137 -11.86 -6.72 11.50
C THR A 137 -11.12 -7.98 11.94
N THR A 138 -10.74 -8.84 11.01
CA THR A 138 -10.15 -10.16 11.34
C THR A 138 -8.67 -10.25 10.99
N GLY A 139 -8.17 -9.41 10.08
CA GLY A 139 -6.80 -9.50 9.56
C GLY A 139 -6.57 -10.69 8.63
N GLU A 140 -7.60 -11.48 8.37
CA GLU A 140 -7.58 -12.62 7.44
C GLU A 140 -7.90 -12.13 6.01
N PRO A 141 -7.46 -12.83 4.95
CA PRO A 141 -7.87 -12.51 3.58
C PRO A 141 -9.39 -12.45 3.43
N LEU A 142 -9.87 -11.57 2.55
CA LEU A 142 -11.29 -11.48 2.22
C LEU A 142 -11.82 -12.83 1.76
N SER A 143 -13.00 -13.20 2.24
CA SER A 143 -13.67 -14.43 1.83
C SER A 143 -15.18 -14.22 1.82
N GLY A 144 -15.92 -15.15 1.20
CA GLY A 144 -17.39 -15.15 1.24
C GLY A 144 -18.01 -13.87 0.64
N PRO A 145 -19.01 -13.27 1.29
CA PRO A 145 -19.73 -12.11 0.74
C PRO A 145 -18.88 -10.85 0.66
N GLU A 146 -17.89 -10.67 1.54
CA GLU A 146 -16.97 -9.53 1.51
C GLU A 146 -16.05 -9.59 0.29
N LEU A 147 -15.53 -10.78 -0.04
CA LEU A 147 -14.77 -11.01 -1.28
C LEU A 147 -15.65 -10.74 -2.51
N ALA A 148 -16.89 -11.25 -2.52
CA ALA A 148 -17.80 -11.00 -3.64
C ALA A 148 -18.09 -9.50 -3.83
N GLY A 149 -18.30 -8.77 -2.73
CA GLY A 149 -18.49 -7.32 -2.78
C GLY A 149 -17.25 -6.57 -3.28
N CYS A 150 -16.05 -7.00 -2.90
CA CYS A 150 -14.81 -6.45 -3.45
C CYS A 150 -14.71 -6.70 -4.96
N ILE A 151 -14.98 -7.92 -5.43
CA ILE A 151 -14.93 -8.26 -6.86
C ILE A 151 -15.91 -7.40 -7.65
N GLU A 152 -17.16 -7.25 -7.17
CA GLU A 152 -18.16 -6.40 -7.84
C GLU A 152 -17.71 -4.94 -7.92
N GLY A 153 -17.09 -4.41 -6.85
CA GLY A 153 -16.51 -3.07 -6.85
C GLY A 153 -15.34 -2.93 -7.83
N PHE A 154 -14.43 -3.90 -7.80
CA PHE A 154 -13.27 -3.96 -8.68
C PHE A 154 -13.67 -4.02 -10.16
N GLU A 155 -14.62 -4.88 -10.53
CA GLU A 155 -15.13 -4.98 -11.90
C GLU A 155 -15.85 -3.70 -12.36
N SER A 156 -16.54 -3.01 -11.45
CA SER A 156 -17.14 -1.71 -11.73
C SER A 156 -16.08 -0.67 -12.06
N GLU A 157 -15.07 -0.52 -11.20
CA GLU A 157 -13.99 0.45 -11.41
C GLU A 157 -13.14 0.11 -12.65
N ALA A 158 -12.76 -1.16 -12.83
CA ALA A 158 -12.03 -1.61 -14.01
C ALA A 158 -12.82 -1.40 -15.32
N GLY A 159 -14.16 -1.41 -15.25
CA GLY A 159 -15.02 -1.05 -16.38
C GLY A 159 -15.05 0.44 -16.69
N GLU A 160 -14.91 1.30 -15.67
CA GLU A 160 -14.90 2.76 -15.81
C GLU A 160 -13.52 3.30 -16.18
N GLN A 161 -12.46 2.75 -15.57
CA GLN A 161 -11.06 3.11 -15.77
C GLN A 161 -10.21 1.84 -15.93
N PRO A 162 -10.24 1.19 -17.10
CA PRO A 162 -9.41 0.03 -17.34
C PRO A 162 -7.93 0.42 -17.27
N ILE A 163 -7.17 -0.34 -16.48
CA ILE A 163 -5.71 -0.25 -16.52
C ILE A 163 -5.27 -0.80 -17.88
N ASP A 164 -4.52 0.02 -18.64
CA ASP A 164 -4.01 -0.41 -19.94
C ASP A 164 -2.96 -1.52 -19.71
N PRO A 165 -3.10 -2.72 -20.30
CA PRO A 165 -2.13 -3.80 -20.12
C PRO A 165 -0.71 -3.39 -20.54
N SER A 166 -0.58 -2.43 -21.45
CA SER A 166 0.72 -1.89 -21.88
C SER A 166 1.44 -1.13 -20.76
N MET A 167 0.74 -0.71 -19.69
CA MET A 167 1.38 -0.17 -18.49
C MET A 167 2.16 -1.24 -17.73
N MET A 168 1.73 -2.50 -17.76
CA MET A 168 2.46 -3.60 -17.14
C MET A 168 3.77 -3.92 -17.85
N ASP A 169 3.84 -3.69 -19.17
CA ASP A 169 5.10 -3.78 -19.92
C ASP A 169 6.13 -2.72 -19.50
N ALA A 170 5.68 -1.63 -18.86
CA ALA A 170 6.53 -0.54 -18.40
C ALA A 170 6.92 -0.65 -16.91
N ILE A 171 6.24 -1.49 -16.14
CA ILE A 171 6.48 -1.67 -14.71
C ILE A 171 7.14 -3.03 -14.50
N ASP A 172 8.45 -3.02 -14.32
CA ASP A 172 9.18 -4.21 -13.87
C ASP A 172 9.06 -4.38 -12.36
N ARG A 173 9.05 -5.63 -11.90
CA ARG A 173 9.05 -5.95 -10.47
C ARG A 173 10.17 -5.25 -9.70
N SER A 174 11.34 -5.06 -10.31
CA SER A 174 12.48 -4.37 -9.69
C SER A 174 12.28 -2.87 -9.47
N MET A 175 11.22 -2.28 -10.03
CA MET A 175 10.85 -0.87 -9.81
C MET A 175 9.98 -0.67 -8.57
N ILE A 176 9.52 -1.77 -7.97
CA ILE A 176 8.67 -1.79 -6.77
C ILE A 176 9.56 -2.11 -5.57
N GLU A 177 9.57 -1.23 -4.59
CA GLU A 177 10.35 -1.39 -3.36
C GLU A 177 9.38 -1.45 -2.18
N GLY A 178 9.54 -2.47 -1.32
CA GLY A 178 8.82 -2.54 -0.05
C GLY A 178 9.52 -1.64 0.97
N VAL A 179 8.74 -0.88 1.74
CA VAL A 179 9.26 0.06 2.75
C VAL A 179 8.69 -0.27 4.12
N ASP A 180 9.53 -0.31 5.16
CA ASP A 180 9.08 -0.50 6.53
C ASP A 180 8.52 0.81 7.10
N ASN A 181 7.27 0.79 7.56
CA ASN A 181 6.61 1.95 8.19
C ASN A 181 7.01 2.11 9.68
N GLY A 182 7.67 1.11 10.28
CA GLY A 182 8.15 1.12 11.66
C GLY A 182 7.08 0.80 12.72
N ASP A 183 5.91 0.33 12.30
CA ASP A 183 4.80 -0.09 13.15
C ASP A 183 4.41 -1.57 12.94
N GLY A 184 5.22 -2.31 12.17
CA GLY A 184 4.95 -3.69 11.77
C GLY A 184 4.12 -3.79 10.48
N THR A 185 3.86 -2.67 9.81
CA THR A 185 3.27 -2.64 8.46
C THR A 185 4.32 -2.25 7.42
N ALA A 186 4.05 -2.57 6.17
CA ALA A 186 4.90 -2.18 5.05
C ALA A 186 4.15 -1.28 4.07
N GLY A 187 4.84 -0.32 3.47
CA GLY A 187 4.39 0.44 2.32
C GLY A 187 5.04 -0.05 1.03
N ILE A 188 4.66 0.58 -0.08
CA ILE A 188 5.30 0.40 -1.38
C ILE A 188 5.81 1.75 -1.87
N GLU A 189 7.03 1.77 -2.39
CA GLU A 189 7.52 2.82 -3.27
C GLU A 189 7.59 2.30 -4.71
N LEU A 190 7.09 3.10 -5.66
CA LEU A 190 7.20 2.83 -7.08
C LEU A 190 7.96 3.99 -7.71
N LEU A 191 9.12 3.70 -8.33
CA LEU A 191 10.00 4.72 -8.93
C LEU A 191 10.43 5.83 -7.93
N GLY A 192 10.50 5.50 -6.64
CA GLY A 192 10.84 6.44 -5.56
C GLY A 192 9.69 7.36 -5.14
N GLU A 193 8.46 7.08 -5.58
CA GLU A 193 7.25 7.74 -5.11
C GLU A 193 6.42 6.79 -4.23
N ASP A 194 5.78 7.33 -3.20
CA ASP A 194 4.89 6.58 -2.31
C ASP A 194 3.69 6.03 -3.11
N GLY A 195 3.49 4.71 -3.03
CA GLY A 195 2.42 4.01 -3.73
C GLY A 195 1.06 4.13 -3.04
N GLY A 196 0.99 4.71 -1.83
CA GLY A 196 -0.24 4.90 -1.08
C GLY A 196 -0.93 3.62 -0.60
N VAL A 197 -0.26 2.47 -0.69
CA VAL A 197 -0.80 1.16 -0.26
C VAL A 197 -0.04 0.68 0.97
N VAL A 198 -0.80 0.25 1.97
CA VAL A 198 -0.27 -0.34 3.21
C VAL A 198 -0.51 -1.84 3.20
N PHE A 199 0.49 -2.60 3.61
CA PHE A 199 0.46 -4.04 3.76
C PHE A 199 0.55 -4.45 5.23
N VAL A 200 -0.24 -5.45 5.58
CA VAL A 200 -0.27 -6.08 6.91
C VAL A 200 0.05 -7.57 6.77
N GLN A 201 0.78 -8.12 7.75
CA GLN A 201 1.08 -9.54 7.78
C GLN A 201 -0.08 -10.32 8.42
N GLY A 202 -0.60 -11.32 7.70
CA GLY A 202 -1.63 -12.24 8.19
C GLY A 202 -1.07 -13.29 9.16
N GLU A 203 -1.97 -14.01 9.83
CA GLU A 203 -1.59 -15.09 10.78
C GLU A 203 -0.89 -16.28 10.10
N ASP A 204 -1.04 -16.40 8.78
CA ASP A 204 -0.37 -17.38 7.92
C ASP A 204 1.04 -16.93 7.49
N GLY A 205 1.50 -15.76 7.92
CA GLY A 205 2.78 -15.17 7.56
C GLY A 205 2.83 -14.61 6.13
N GLN A 206 1.68 -14.44 5.48
CA GLN A 206 1.60 -13.80 4.16
C GLN A 206 1.28 -12.31 4.31
N TRP A 207 1.71 -11.51 3.33
CA TRP A 207 1.41 -10.08 3.29
C TRP A 207 0.15 -9.81 2.48
N TYR A 208 -0.73 -8.98 3.03
CA TYR A 208 -2.00 -8.61 2.44
C TYR A 208 -2.14 -7.08 2.41
N ILE A 209 -2.81 -6.56 1.39
CA ILE A 209 -3.21 -5.15 1.34
C ILE A 209 -4.18 -4.89 2.49
N ASP A 210 -3.97 -3.79 3.22
CA ASP A 210 -4.83 -3.40 4.33
C ASP A 210 -6.20 -2.94 3.80
N GLY A 211 -7.20 -3.81 3.96
CA GLY A 211 -8.57 -3.53 3.53
C GLY A 211 -9.26 -2.43 4.33
N SER A 212 -8.69 -1.98 5.46
CA SER A 212 -9.24 -0.87 6.24
C SER A 212 -9.21 0.47 5.51
N GLN A 213 -8.43 0.56 4.43
CA GLN A 213 -8.37 1.76 3.59
C GLN A 213 -9.47 1.82 2.52
N TYR A 214 -10.21 0.72 2.28
CA TYR A 214 -11.12 0.58 1.14
C TYR A 214 -12.60 0.35 1.54
N LEU A 215 -12.91 0.30 2.84
CA LEU A 215 -14.25 0.03 3.40
C LEU A 215 -14.71 1.15 4.34
#